data_AF-A0A9N9BCU4-F1
#
_entry.id   AF-A0A9N9BCU4-F1
#
_cell.length_a   1.000
_cell.length_b   1.000
_cell.length_c   1.000
_cell.angle_alpha   90.00
_cell.angle_beta   90.00
_cell.angle_gamma   90.00
#
_symmetry.space_group_name_H-M   'P 1'
#
loop_
_entity.id
_entity.type
_entity.pdbx_description
1 polymer ?
#
loop_
_entity_poly.entity_id
_entity_poly.type
_entity_poly.pdbx_seq_one_letter_code
_entity_poly.pdbx_strand_id
1 'polypeptide(L)'
;MTDTNISKTDFKNVCQALGIATDGVKADLVQRIRRYLKGKSRADSCDTEGNGREEDEDTNTVVYDNYSDTSEIGNLNQQARTLKNQLEKEQLTTVENNGDESKLNLANNRKCPLSNDKETESKENKLLTEFKRLKNAMLTFNNRLNTVTAQVRDTKQKVEVNETWQKHKFEKSYDQHEYNALHKIGKELDLAMEL
;
A
#
# COMPACT_ATOMS: atom_id res chain seq x y z
N MET A 1 -9.60 -20.05 -2.04
CA MET A 1 -10.53 -19.75 -0.92
C MET A 1 -9.71 -19.57 0.34
N THR A 2 -9.34 -18.35 0.69
CA THR A 2 -8.68 -18.06 1.97
C THR A 2 -9.77 -17.77 3.00
N ASP A 3 -10.12 -18.79 3.79
CA ASP A 3 -10.94 -18.62 4.98
C ASP A 3 -10.14 -17.86 6.04
N THR A 4 -10.04 -16.55 5.88
CA THR A 4 -9.53 -15.68 6.93
C THR A 4 -10.52 -15.78 8.08
N ASN A 5 -10.19 -16.60 9.07
CA ASN A 5 -10.96 -16.80 10.29
C ASN A 5 -10.92 -15.52 11.15
N ILE A 6 -11.58 -14.48 10.66
CA ILE A 6 -11.74 -13.21 11.37
C ILE A 6 -12.65 -13.49 12.57
N SER A 7 -12.21 -13.08 13.76
CA SER A 7 -12.92 -13.35 15.00
C SER A 7 -14.18 -12.48 15.09
N LYS A 8 -15.16 -12.90 15.90
CA LYS A 8 -16.37 -12.09 16.14
C LYS A 8 -16.02 -10.70 16.71
N THR A 9 -14.96 -10.61 17.50
CA THR A 9 -14.47 -9.37 18.12
C THR A 9 -13.98 -8.39 17.07
N ASP A 10 -13.26 -8.86 16.04
CA ASP A 10 -12.79 -8.01 14.96
C ASP A 10 -13.95 -7.39 14.18
N PHE A 11 -15.01 -8.16 13.92
CA PHE A 11 -16.22 -7.63 13.29
C PHE A 11 -16.92 -6.57 14.15
N LYS A 12 -16.94 -6.73 15.48
CA LYS A 12 -17.49 -5.70 16.38
C LYS A 12 -16.68 -4.41 16.33
N ASN A 13 -15.34 -4.52 16.32
CA ASN A 13 -14.46 -3.35 16.23
C ASN A 13 -14.66 -2.59 14.93
N VAL A 14 -14.81 -3.30 13.81
CA VAL A 14 -15.13 -2.70 12.50
C VAL A 14 -16.51 -2.03 12.52
N CYS A 15 -17.53 -2.69 13.08
CA CYS A 15 -18.86 -2.08 13.22
C CYS A 15 -18.82 -0.80 14.06
N GLN A 16 -18.09 -0.80 15.18
CA GLN A 16 -17.94 0.37 16.05
C GLN A 16 -17.23 1.53 15.34
N ALA A 17 -16.16 1.24 14.59
CA ALA A 17 -15.43 2.24 13.81
C ALA A 17 -16.29 2.87 12.70
N LEU A 18 -17.24 2.10 12.14
CA LEU A 18 -18.19 2.57 11.12
C LEU A 18 -19.45 3.24 11.72
N GLY A 19 -19.60 3.25 13.05
CA GLY A 19 -20.78 3.78 13.72
C GLY A 19 -22.05 2.95 13.51
N ILE A 20 -21.93 1.66 13.20
CA ILE A 20 -23.07 0.74 13.02
C ILE A 20 -23.27 -0.15 14.26
N ALA A 21 -24.50 -0.62 14.48
CA ALA A 21 -24.85 -1.45 15.63
C ALA A 21 -23.97 -2.72 15.71
N THR A 22 -23.51 -3.08 16.92
CA THR A 22 -22.57 -4.19 17.19
C THR A 22 -23.22 -5.46 17.75
N ASP A 23 -24.55 -5.46 17.88
CA ASP A 23 -25.31 -6.58 18.44
C ASP A 23 -25.51 -7.72 17.43
N GLY A 24 -25.64 -8.97 17.89
CA GLY A 24 -25.99 -10.11 17.04
C GLY A 24 -24.90 -11.17 16.82
N VAL A 25 -25.15 -12.07 15.86
CA VAL A 25 -24.27 -13.19 15.50
C VAL A 25 -23.26 -12.71 14.44
N LYS A 26 -22.15 -13.44 14.26
CA LYS A 26 -21.08 -13.10 13.30
C LYS A 26 -21.64 -12.82 11.89
N ALA A 27 -22.61 -13.62 11.43
CA ALA A 27 -23.26 -13.44 10.13
C ALA A 27 -24.00 -12.10 10.00
N ASP A 28 -24.69 -11.66 11.05
CA ASP A 28 -25.43 -10.39 11.06
C ASP A 28 -24.49 -9.20 10.94
N LEU A 29 -23.36 -9.24 11.66
CA LEU A 29 -22.34 -8.20 11.61
C LEU A 29 -21.73 -8.10 10.20
N VAL A 30 -21.43 -9.23 9.57
CA VAL A 30 -20.93 -9.27 8.19
C VAL A 30 -21.94 -8.69 7.21
N GLN A 31 -23.22 -9.04 7.33
CA GLN A 31 -24.27 -8.48 6.46
C GLN A 31 -24.43 -6.97 6.62
N ARG A 32 -24.35 -6.44 7.84
CA ARG A 32 -24.44 -4.99 8.09
C ARG A 32 -23.27 -4.24 7.47
N ILE A 33 -22.05 -4.75 7.63
CA ILE A 33 -20.86 -4.16 7.01
C ILE A 33 -21.00 -4.14 5.48
N ARG A 34 -21.45 -5.25 4.88
CA ARG A 34 -21.69 -5.30 3.42
C ARG A 34 -22.74 -4.30 2.96
N ARG A 35 -23.86 -4.16 3.69
CA ARG A 35 -24.91 -3.18 3.37
C ARG A 35 -24.39 -1.75 3.49
N TYR A 36 -23.63 -1.44 4.54
CA TYR A 36 -23.04 -0.11 4.73
C TYR A 36 -22.10 0.25 3.57
N LEU A 37 -21.22 -0.66 3.17
CA LEU A 37 -20.30 -0.44 2.04
C LEU A 37 -21.04 -0.27 0.71
N LYS A 38 -22.07 -1.08 0.47
CA LYS A 38 -22.88 -0.99 -0.76
C LYS A 38 -23.71 0.30 -0.82
N GLY A 39 -24.24 0.77 0.31
CA GLY A 39 -25.01 2.02 0.41
C GLY A 39 -24.13 3.27 0.32
N LYS A 40 -22.94 3.26 0.93
CA LYS A 40 -22.04 4.41 0.93
C LYS A 40 -21.48 4.76 -0.45
N SER A 41 -21.39 3.77 -1.36
CA SER A 41 -20.98 4.02 -2.75
C SER A 41 -22.02 4.79 -3.58
N ARG A 42 -23.23 5.03 -3.07
CA ARG A 42 -24.31 5.74 -3.79
C ARG A 42 -24.68 7.10 -3.20
N ALA A 43 -24.16 7.45 -2.02
CA ALA A 43 -24.66 8.58 -1.24
C ALA A 43 -23.70 9.79 -1.16
N ASP A 44 -22.77 9.93 -2.10
CA ASP A 44 -21.98 11.16 -2.25
C ASP A 44 -22.53 12.08 -3.36
N SER A 45 -23.85 12.04 -3.55
CA SER A 45 -24.61 13.04 -4.28
C SER A 45 -25.68 13.60 -3.35
N CYS A 46 -25.32 14.72 -2.72
CA CYS A 46 -26.15 15.84 -2.25
C CYS A 46 -27.51 15.57 -1.56
N ASP A 47 -27.68 16.27 -0.44
CA ASP A 47 -28.96 16.69 0.12
C ASP A 47 -29.95 17.11 -0.97
N THR A 48 -31.12 16.47 -1.04
CA THR A 48 -32.39 17.15 -1.38
C THR A 48 -33.55 16.31 -0.84
N GLU A 49 -34.34 16.92 0.04
CA GLU A 49 -35.69 16.47 0.42
C GLU A 49 -36.60 16.40 -0.82
N GLY A 50 -37.45 15.38 -0.95
CA GLY A 50 -38.58 15.50 -1.86
C GLY A 50 -39.10 14.22 -2.50
N ASN A 51 -40.22 13.78 -1.94
CA ASN A 51 -41.42 13.34 -2.65
C ASN A 51 -41.38 12.01 -3.42
N GLY A 52 -42.20 11.06 -2.93
CA GLY A 52 -42.49 9.83 -3.62
C GLY A 52 -43.32 10.05 -4.88
N ARG A 53 -43.06 9.21 -5.89
CA ARG A 53 -44.06 8.77 -6.85
C ARG A 53 -43.60 7.45 -7.45
N GLU A 54 -44.42 6.42 -7.24
CA GLU A 54 -44.40 5.16 -7.97
C GLU A 54 -44.70 5.45 -9.44
N GLU A 55 -43.86 4.99 -10.37
CA GLU A 55 -44.30 4.55 -11.70
C GLU A 55 -43.45 3.34 -12.11
N ASP A 56 -44.18 2.30 -12.50
CA ASP A 56 -43.71 1.06 -13.09
C ASP A 56 -42.99 1.32 -14.41
N GLU A 57 -41.80 0.76 -14.62
CA GLU A 57 -41.33 0.49 -15.98
C GLU A 57 -40.42 -0.73 -16.06
N ASP A 58 -40.92 -1.69 -16.85
CA ASP A 58 -40.46 -3.03 -17.11
C ASP A 58 -39.11 -2.99 -17.85
N THR A 59 -38.00 -3.10 -17.12
CA THR A 59 -36.66 -3.22 -17.72
C THR A 59 -36.16 -4.65 -17.62
N ASN A 60 -36.25 -5.33 -18.76
CA ASN A 60 -35.65 -6.61 -19.10
C ASN A 60 -34.17 -6.64 -18.71
N THR A 61 -33.93 -7.05 -17.46
CA THR A 61 -32.61 -7.14 -16.85
C THR A 61 -31.97 -8.43 -17.32
N VAL A 62 -31.15 -8.34 -18.36
CA VAL A 62 -30.22 -9.40 -18.73
C VAL A 62 -29.27 -9.61 -17.55
N VAL A 63 -29.51 -10.69 -16.82
CA VAL A 63 -28.68 -11.16 -15.71
C VAL A 63 -27.30 -11.52 -16.26
N TYR A 64 -26.39 -10.54 -16.25
CA TYR A 64 -24.97 -10.83 -16.36
C TYR A 64 -24.49 -11.34 -15.00
N ASP A 65 -24.25 -12.65 -14.92
CA ASP A 65 -23.55 -13.30 -13.81
C ASP A 65 -22.12 -12.75 -13.71
N ASN A 66 -22.00 -11.61 -13.05
CA ASN A 66 -20.74 -10.97 -12.74
C ASN A 66 -20.09 -11.70 -11.55
N TYR A 67 -19.39 -12.80 -11.85
CA TYR A 67 -18.47 -13.48 -10.95
C TYR A 67 -17.25 -12.58 -10.68
N SER A 68 -17.44 -11.55 -9.85
CA SER A 68 -16.33 -10.84 -9.24
C SER A 68 -15.65 -11.73 -8.21
N ASP A 69 -14.60 -12.42 -8.66
CA ASP A 69 -13.64 -13.15 -7.84
C ASP A 69 -12.89 -12.15 -6.95
N THR A 70 -13.40 -11.96 -5.73
CA THR A 70 -12.88 -11.02 -4.71
C THR A 70 -11.66 -11.57 -3.96
N SER A 71 -11.02 -12.62 -4.46
CA SER A 71 -9.91 -13.30 -3.78
C SER A 71 -8.58 -12.53 -3.79
N GLU A 72 -8.40 -11.50 -4.63
CA GLU A 72 -7.10 -10.80 -4.76
C GLU A 72 -6.86 -9.66 -3.75
N ILE A 73 -7.88 -9.14 -3.05
CA ILE A 73 -7.69 -8.05 -2.07
C ILE A 73 -6.89 -8.51 -0.83
N GLY A 74 -6.87 -9.82 -0.55
CA GLY A 74 -6.13 -10.40 0.58
C GLY A 74 -4.60 -10.30 0.45
N ASN A 75 -4.06 -10.25 -0.76
CA ASN A 75 -2.62 -10.39 -1.00
C ASN A 75 -1.85 -9.07 -0.78
N LEU A 76 -2.46 -7.93 -1.13
CA LEU A 76 -1.89 -6.58 -0.92
C LEU A 76 -1.63 -6.27 0.57
N ASN A 77 -2.48 -6.78 1.47
CA ASN A 77 -2.33 -6.56 2.91
C ASN A 77 -1.19 -7.40 3.54
N GLN A 78 -0.83 -8.54 2.94
CA GLN A 78 0.33 -9.32 3.39
C GLN A 78 1.65 -8.64 2.99
N GLN A 79 1.70 -8.02 1.81
CA GLN A 79 2.90 -7.33 1.34
C GLN A 79 3.19 -6.08 2.19
N ALA A 80 2.16 -5.33 2.58
CA ALA A 80 2.29 -4.17 3.49
C ALA A 80 2.81 -4.57 4.88
N ARG A 81 2.39 -5.73 5.41
CA ARG A 81 2.89 -6.27 6.69
C ARG A 81 4.36 -6.71 6.60
N THR A 82 4.76 -7.29 5.46
CA THR A 82 6.14 -7.75 5.25
C THR A 82 7.11 -6.57 5.18
N LEU A 83 6.73 -5.48 4.50
CA LEU A 83 7.52 -4.24 4.46
C LEU A 83 7.65 -3.57 5.83
N LYS A 84 6.57 -3.55 6.63
CA LYS A 84 6.60 -3.01 7.99
C LYS A 84 7.60 -3.77 8.88
N ASN A 85 7.61 -5.11 8.80
CA ASN A 85 8.52 -5.94 9.57
C ASN A 85 9.99 -5.79 9.13
N GLN A 86 10.25 -5.50 7.85
CA GLN A 86 11.61 -5.20 7.37
C GLN A 86 12.10 -3.84 7.87
N LEU A 87 11.23 -2.82 7.87
CA LEU A 87 11.56 -1.49 8.37
C LEU A 87 11.82 -1.45 9.89
N GLU A 88 11.09 -2.27 10.66
CA GLU A 88 11.35 -2.42 12.10
C GLU A 88 12.66 -3.20 12.38
N LYS A 89 13.03 -4.16 11.51
CA LYS A 89 14.31 -4.87 11.64
C LYS A 89 15.52 -3.98 11.37
N GLU A 90 15.45 -3.08 10.39
CA GLU A 90 16.56 -2.16 10.08
C GLU A 90 16.79 -1.11 11.18
N GLN A 91 15.76 -0.76 11.95
CA GLN A 91 15.91 0.12 13.12
C GLN A 91 16.62 -0.54 14.30
N LEU A 92 16.73 -1.88 14.32
CA LEU A 92 17.40 -2.62 15.40
C LEU A 92 18.89 -2.91 15.12
N THR A 93 19.39 -2.66 13.90
CA THR A 93 20.78 -2.99 13.50
C THR A 93 21.70 -1.77 13.33
N THR A 94 21.32 -0.59 13.85
CA THR A 94 22.19 0.61 13.79
C THR A 94 22.97 0.92 15.08
N VAL A 95 23.06 -0.05 16.00
CA VAL A 95 23.96 0.03 17.15
C VAL A 95 25.10 -0.95 16.89
N GLU A 96 26.33 -0.45 16.97
CA GLU A 96 27.60 -1.18 16.80
C GLU A 96 28.10 -1.37 15.36
N ASN A 97 28.66 -0.30 14.79
CA ASN A 97 29.91 -0.42 14.03
C ASN A 97 30.81 0.76 14.39
N ASN A 98 31.41 0.63 15.59
CA ASN A 98 32.64 1.31 15.94
C ASN A 98 33.78 0.47 15.39
N GLY A 99 34.55 1.00 14.46
CA GLY A 99 35.77 0.37 14.00
C GLY A 99 36.03 0.65 12.52
N ASP A 100 36.67 1.79 12.22
CA ASP A 100 38.04 1.63 11.75
C ASP A 100 38.88 2.89 11.87
N GLU A 101 40.13 2.62 12.20
CA GLU A 101 41.13 3.53 12.69
C GLU A 101 41.63 4.48 11.60
N SER A 102 41.72 5.77 11.91
CA SER A 102 42.71 6.64 11.26
C SER A 102 43.51 7.33 12.35
N LYS A 103 44.50 6.56 12.81
CA LYS A 103 45.66 7.02 13.56
C LYS A 103 46.47 7.97 12.68
N LEU A 104 46.32 9.27 12.89
CA LEU A 104 47.39 10.22 12.62
C LEU A 104 47.87 10.80 13.95
N ASN A 105 48.86 10.11 14.49
CA ASN A 105 49.81 10.68 15.42
C ASN A 105 50.65 11.72 14.68
N LEU A 106 50.66 12.96 15.14
CA LEU A 106 51.87 13.77 15.05
C LEU A 106 52.06 14.52 16.37
N ALA A 107 53.16 14.16 17.02
CA ALA A 107 53.55 14.55 18.35
C ALA A 107 54.17 15.96 18.40
N ASN A 108 54.13 16.53 19.61
CA ASN A 108 55.05 17.53 20.17
C ASN A 108 55.01 18.94 19.54
N ASN A 109 54.92 20.04 20.29
CA ASN A 109 55.74 20.35 21.44
C ASN A 109 55.30 21.69 22.11
N ARG A 110 55.72 21.85 23.37
CA ARG A 110 55.91 23.12 24.13
C ARG A 110 54.69 23.80 24.80
N LYS A 111 54.48 23.32 26.03
CA LYS A 111 54.41 24.10 27.28
C LYS A 111 54.68 25.61 27.15
N CYS A 112 53.65 26.42 27.40
CA CYS A 112 53.77 27.75 28.03
C CYS A 112 52.59 27.98 29.00
N PRO A 113 52.83 28.58 30.17
CA PRO A 113 51.85 28.71 31.24
C PRO A 113 51.03 30.01 31.14
N LEU A 114 49.82 29.94 31.70
CA LEU A 114 48.99 31.04 32.22
C LEU A 114 48.73 32.26 31.32
N SER A 115 47.53 32.26 30.74
CA SER A 115 46.66 33.44 30.72
C SER A 115 45.21 32.96 30.94
N ASN A 116 44.51 33.61 31.87
CA ASN A 116 43.16 33.27 32.33
C ASN A 116 42.06 33.76 31.38
N ASP A 117 42.25 33.62 30.06
CA ASP A 117 41.29 34.02 29.02
C ASP A 117 40.74 32.80 28.24
N LYS A 118 40.83 31.58 28.81
CA LYS A 118 40.55 30.32 28.11
C LYS A 118 39.09 29.85 28.08
N GLU A 119 38.16 30.56 28.70
CA GLU A 119 36.75 30.10 28.73
C GLU A 119 35.96 30.38 27.45
N THR A 120 36.42 31.28 26.58
CA THR A 120 35.71 31.66 25.36
C THR A 120 36.01 30.74 24.17
N GLU A 121 37.27 30.31 23.96
CA GLU A 121 37.65 29.39 22.87
C GLU A 121 37.00 28.00 22.97
N SER A 122 36.66 27.55 24.18
CA SER A 122 36.00 26.24 24.39
C SER A 122 34.58 26.22 23.82
N LYS A 123 33.87 27.35 23.87
CA LYS A 123 32.47 27.45 23.43
C LYS A 123 32.36 27.44 21.91
N GLU A 124 33.30 28.08 21.21
CA GLU A 124 33.32 28.14 19.74
C GLU A 124 33.59 26.77 19.12
N ASN A 125 34.54 26.01 19.67
CA ASN A 125 34.83 24.66 19.20
C ASN A 125 33.66 23.69 19.41
N LYS A 126 32.90 23.87 20.49
CA LYS A 126 31.66 23.11 20.74
C LYS A 126 30.58 23.43 19.72
N LEU A 127 30.35 24.71 19.42
CA LEU A 127 29.38 25.14 18.41
C LEU A 127 29.72 24.57 17.02
N LEU A 128 31.00 24.62 16.63
CA LEU A 128 31.46 24.09 15.35
C LEU A 128 31.24 22.57 15.24
N THR A 129 31.43 21.85 16.33
CA THR A 129 31.22 20.39 16.39
C THR A 129 29.73 20.05 16.26
N GLU A 130 28.86 20.78 16.95
CA GLU A 130 27.40 20.61 16.82
C GLU A 130 26.91 20.95 15.41
N PHE A 131 27.44 22.01 14.79
CA PHE A 131 27.10 22.36 13.42
C PHE A 131 27.52 21.27 12.41
N LYS A 132 28.73 20.72 12.57
CA LYS A 132 29.19 19.56 11.76
C LYS A 132 28.28 18.36 11.95
N ARG A 133 27.89 18.07 13.19
CA ARG A 133 26.95 16.97 13.51
C ARG A 133 25.59 17.18 12.85
N LEU A 134 25.04 18.39 12.92
CA LEU A 134 23.78 18.75 12.27
C LEU A 134 23.86 18.61 10.75
N LYS A 135 24.94 19.11 10.13
CA LYS A 135 25.17 18.98 8.68
C LYS A 135 25.17 17.52 8.24
N ASN A 136 25.85 16.64 8.98
CA ASN A 136 25.87 15.21 8.69
C ASN A 136 24.50 14.55 8.88
N ALA A 137 23.75 14.97 9.90
CA ALA A 137 22.38 14.49 10.13
C ALA A 137 21.44 14.91 8.98
N MET A 138 21.53 16.16 8.52
CA MET A 138 20.75 16.64 7.36
C MET A 138 21.10 15.89 6.08
N LEU A 139 22.38 15.61 5.83
CA LEU A 139 22.80 14.83 4.66
C LEU A 139 22.25 13.41 4.71
N THR A 140 22.32 12.77 5.87
CA THR A 140 21.78 11.42 6.10
C THR A 140 20.27 11.39 5.90
N PHE A 141 19.56 12.40 6.43
CA PHE A 141 18.13 12.54 6.23
C PHE A 141 17.76 12.70 4.74
N ASN A 142 18.48 13.56 4.02
CA ASN A 142 18.24 13.77 2.58
C ASN A 142 18.43 12.48 1.77
N ASN A 143 19.47 11.70 2.09
CA ASN A 143 19.69 10.41 1.45
C ASN A 143 18.55 9.43 1.73
N ARG A 144 18.09 9.33 2.99
CA ARG A 144 16.94 8.49 3.36
C ARG A 144 15.66 8.94 2.65
N LEU A 145 15.42 10.24 2.55
CA LEU A 145 14.26 10.80 1.86
C LEU A 145 14.26 10.43 0.37
N ASN A 146 15.41 10.51 -0.28
CA ASN A 146 15.58 10.10 -1.68
C ASN A 146 15.32 8.59 -1.86
N THR A 147 15.82 7.75 -0.95
CA THR A 147 15.55 6.30 -0.97
C THR A 147 14.06 6.00 -0.82
N VAL A 148 13.37 6.63 0.14
CA VAL A 148 11.92 6.44 0.33
C VAL A 148 11.15 6.91 -0.90
N THR A 149 11.54 8.03 -1.50
CA THR A 149 10.89 8.57 -2.70
C THR A 149 11.05 7.61 -3.89
N ALA A 150 12.23 7.00 -4.06
CA ALA A 150 12.45 5.97 -5.07
C ALA A 150 11.56 4.74 -4.82
N GLN A 151 11.51 4.23 -3.58
CA GLN A 151 10.67 3.10 -3.21
C GLN A 151 9.17 3.36 -3.46
N VAL A 152 8.68 4.56 -3.14
CA VAL A 152 7.28 4.95 -3.39
C VAL A 152 7.00 4.97 -4.89
N ARG A 153 7.91 5.49 -5.70
CA ARG A 153 7.78 5.50 -7.17
C ARG A 153 7.74 4.07 -7.73
N ASP A 154 8.66 3.22 -7.31
CA ASP A 154 8.71 1.82 -7.75
C ASP A 154 7.45 1.05 -7.36
N THR A 155 6.95 1.27 -6.14
CA THR A 155 5.72 0.63 -5.67
C THR A 155 4.52 1.08 -6.49
N LYS A 156 4.41 2.39 -6.78
CA LYS A 156 3.36 2.94 -7.63
C LYS A 156 3.40 2.32 -9.03
N GLN A 157 4.59 2.24 -9.64
CA GLN A 157 4.76 1.64 -10.96
C GLN A 157 4.39 0.15 -10.97
N LYS A 158 4.76 -0.60 -9.93
CA LYS A 158 4.39 -2.02 -9.82
C LYS A 158 2.88 -2.22 -9.72
N VAL A 159 2.18 -1.37 -8.98
CA VAL A 159 0.71 -1.42 -8.89
C VAL A 159 0.08 -1.13 -10.25
N GLU A 160 0.54 -0.10 -10.95
CA GLU A 160 0.04 0.28 -12.27
C GLU A 160 0.28 -0.82 -13.33
N VAL A 161 1.48 -1.43 -13.34
CA VAL A 161 1.79 -2.57 -14.21
C VAL A 161 0.91 -3.78 -13.88
N ASN A 162 0.67 -4.05 -12.60
CA ASN A 162 -0.18 -5.19 -12.21
C ASN A 162 -1.64 -5.00 -12.64
N GLU A 163 -2.19 -3.79 -12.47
CA GLU A 163 -3.55 -3.47 -12.91
C GLU A 163 -3.73 -3.55 -14.42
N THR A 164 -2.76 -3.02 -15.19
CA THR A 164 -2.78 -3.07 -16.66
C THR A 164 -2.56 -4.49 -17.18
N TRP A 165 -1.66 -5.26 -16.54
CA TRP A 165 -1.39 -6.64 -16.92
C TRP A 165 -2.61 -7.56 -16.74
N GLN A 166 -3.35 -7.40 -15.64
CA GLN A 166 -4.58 -8.17 -15.43
C GLN A 166 -5.59 -7.91 -16.54
N LYS A 167 -5.82 -6.64 -16.92
CA LYS A 167 -6.72 -6.28 -18.03
C LYS A 167 -6.28 -6.94 -19.35
N HIS A 168 -5.00 -6.83 -19.69
CA HIS A 168 -4.46 -7.42 -20.92
C HIS A 168 -4.54 -8.96 -20.92
N LYS A 169 -4.42 -9.61 -19.76
CA LYS A 169 -4.55 -11.06 -19.64
C LYS A 169 -5.98 -11.52 -19.97
N PHE A 170 -6.99 -10.77 -19.50
CA PHE A 170 -8.39 -11.06 -19.82
C PHE A 170 -8.69 -10.87 -21.31
N GLU A 171 -8.18 -9.79 -21.90
CA GLU A 171 -8.31 -9.52 -23.34
C GLU A 171 -7.74 -10.67 -24.17
N LYS A 172 -6.50 -11.11 -23.88
CA LYS A 172 -5.91 -12.26 -24.57
C LYS A 172 -6.71 -13.57 -24.41
N SER A 173 -7.33 -13.80 -23.24
CA SER A 173 -8.16 -14.99 -23.03
C SER A 173 -9.48 -14.94 -23.80
N TYR A 174 -10.05 -13.74 -23.93
CA TYR A 174 -11.24 -13.47 -24.73
C TYR A 174 -10.94 -13.68 -26.22
N ASP A 175 -9.85 -13.09 -26.72
CA ASP A 175 -9.40 -13.24 -28.10
C ASP A 175 -9.14 -14.70 -28.45
N GLN A 176 -8.51 -15.46 -27.54
CA GLN A 176 -8.25 -16.88 -27.76
C GLN A 176 -9.55 -17.70 -27.83
N HIS A 177 -10.53 -17.36 -26.99
CA HIS A 177 -11.85 -18.00 -27.01
C HIS A 177 -12.58 -17.69 -28.32
N GLU A 178 -12.58 -16.43 -28.75
CA GLU A 178 -13.18 -16.00 -30.02
C GLU A 178 -12.51 -16.69 -31.21
N TYR A 179 -11.18 -16.72 -31.26
CA TYR A 179 -10.42 -17.44 -32.27
C TYR A 179 -10.81 -18.93 -32.33
N ASN A 180 -10.89 -19.60 -31.18
CA ASN A 180 -11.27 -21.01 -31.12
C ASN A 180 -12.70 -21.25 -31.61
N ALA A 181 -13.63 -20.36 -31.27
CA ALA A 181 -15.02 -20.42 -31.71
C ALA A 181 -15.12 -20.24 -33.24
N LEU A 182 -14.48 -19.21 -33.79
CA LEU A 182 -14.43 -18.96 -35.23
C LEU A 182 -13.75 -20.10 -35.99
N HIS A 183 -12.67 -20.65 -35.46
CA HIS A 183 -11.97 -21.79 -36.06
C HIS A 183 -12.86 -23.04 -36.12
N LYS A 184 -13.67 -23.29 -35.07
CA LYS A 184 -14.63 -24.39 -35.06
C LYS A 184 -15.72 -24.20 -36.11
N ILE A 185 -16.30 -23.00 -36.19
CA ILE A 185 -17.32 -22.66 -37.20
C ILE A 185 -16.75 -22.82 -38.61
N GLY A 186 -15.52 -22.36 -38.85
CA GLY A 186 -14.85 -22.53 -40.15
C GLY A 186 -14.72 -24.00 -40.57
N LYS A 187 -14.30 -24.88 -39.65
CA LYS A 187 -14.23 -26.33 -39.91
C LYS A 187 -15.58 -26.96 -40.24
N GLU A 188 -16.64 -26.53 -39.56
CA GLU A 188 -18.00 -27.02 -39.83
C GLU A 188 -18.49 -26.56 -41.21
N LEU A 189 -18.16 -25.33 -41.62
CA LEU A 189 -18.46 -24.81 -42.96
C LEU A 189 -17.68 -25.54 -44.06
N ASP A 190 -16.38 -25.78 -43.86
CA ASP A 190 -15.54 -26.52 -44.81
C ASP A 190 -16.11 -27.93 -45.06
N LEU A 191 -16.49 -28.64 -43.99
CA LEU A 191 -17.11 -29.97 -44.09
C LEU A 191 -18.47 -29.93 -44.83
N ALA A 192 -19.26 -28.88 -44.63
CA ALA A 192 -20.55 -28.73 -45.30
C ALA A 192 -20.43 -28.43 -46.80
N MET A 193 -19.31 -27.84 -47.26
CA MET A 193 -19.07 -27.56 -48.68
C MET A 193 -18.52 -28.77 -49.45
N GLU A 194 -17.96 -29.77 -48.76
CA GLU A 194 -17.49 -31.01 -49.38
C GLU A 194 -18.62 -32.03 -49.68
N LEU A 195 -19.84 -31.77 -49.20
CA LEU A 195 -21.05 -32.57 -49.40
C LEU A 195 -21.92 -32.01 -50.55
#